data_AF-A0A1V1P122-F1
#
_entry.id   AF-A0A1V1P122-F1
#
_cell.length_a   1.000
_cell.length_b   1.000
_cell.length_c   1.000
_cell.angle_alpha   90.00
_cell.angle_beta   90.00
_cell.angle_gamma   90.00
#
_symmetry.space_group_name_H-M   'P 1'
#
loop_
_entity.id
_entity.type
_entity.pdbx_description
1 polymer ?
#
loop_
_entity_poly.entity_id
_entity_poly.type
_entity_poly.pdbx_seq_one_letter_code
_entity_poly.pdbx_strand_id
1 'polypeptide(L)'
;MKPLQAMVVICVFIMIFGLSKNLKTREKDKYILSVMGETIAQISNKQPVIIASLRQSPNCDKIAFYANRYYEGAPCPLQLSDFVTPCANNYSKLVHEIHNYNADYFLWEDHYWPDDWFDFNSQYRKNEFLPIMRSKQNGKDTLVLYQYIGQSKTSEMNGSRYQ
;
A
#
# COMPACT_ATOMS: atom_id res chain seq x y z
N MET A 1 47.74 -12.56 -23.66
CA MET A 1 46.77 -13.12 -22.68
C MET A 1 46.23 -14.42 -23.21
N LYS A 2 46.12 -15.46 -22.37
CA LYS A 2 45.45 -16.70 -22.76
C LYS A 2 43.93 -16.45 -22.81
N PRO A 3 43.18 -17.10 -23.73
CA PRO A 3 41.74 -16.86 -23.90
C PRO A 3 40.94 -17.04 -22.61
N LEU A 4 41.36 -17.98 -21.76
CA LEU A 4 40.74 -18.24 -20.45
C LEU A 4 40.87 -17.05 -19.49
N GLN A 5 42.02 -16.34 -19.51
CA GLN A 5 42.23 -15.16 -18.68
C GLN A 5 41.34 -13.99 -19.14
N ALA A 6 41.16 -13.82 -20.46
CA ALA A 6 40.27 -12.79 -20.99
C ALA A 6 38.81 -13.04 -20.56
N MET A 7 38.36 -14.30 -20.59
CA MET A 7 37.00 -14.67 -20.21
C MET A 7 36.74 -14.42 -18.71
N VAL A 8 37.68 -14.79 -17.83
CA VAL A 8 37.58 -14.52 -16.39
C VAL A 8 37.51 -13.03 -16.10
N VAL A 9 38.35 -12.22 -16.76
CA VAL A 9 38.34 -10.76 -16.60
C VAL A 9 37.00 -10.17 -17.02
N ILE A 10 36.43 -10.62 -18.14
CA ILE A 10 35.11 -10.16 -18.61
C ILE A 10 34.00 -10.55 -17.63
N CYS A 11 33.98 -11.79 -17.12
CA CYS A 11 32.98 -12.23 -16.15
C CYS A 11 33.05 -11.43 -14.84
N VAL A 12 34.26 -11.18 -14.32
CA VAL A 12 34.44 -10.35 -13.13
C VAL A 12 33.96 -8.92 -13.38
N PHE A 13 34.25 -8.37 -14.56
CA PHE A 13 33.77 -7.04 -14.94
C PHE A 13 32.24 -7.00 -14.99
N ILE A 14 31.59 -7.99 -15.61
CA ILE A 14 30.13 -8.09 -15.65
C ILE A 14 29.54 -8.21 -14.24
N MET A 15 30.15 -9.00 -13.36
CA MET A 15 29.66 -9.13 -11.98
C MET A 15 29.80 -7.83 -11.19
N ILE A 16 30.94 -7.15 -11.24
CA ILE A 16 31.16 -5.92 -10.47
C ILE A 16 30.22 -4.80 -10.94
N PHE A 17 30.10 -4.60 -12.26
CA PHE A 17 29.31 -3.50 -12.82
C PHE A 17 27.82 -3.82 -12.99
N GLY A 18 27.46 -5.08 -13.27
CA GLY A 18 26.08 -5.51 -13.46
C GLY A 18 25.33 -5.76 -12.15
N LEU A 19 26.00 -6.26 -11.11
CA LEU A 19 25.37 -6.61 -9.84
C LEU A 19 25.13 -5.38 -8.96
N SER A 20 26.12 -4.47 -8.89
CA SER A 20 26.06 -3.29 -8.00
C SER A 20 24.92 -2.33 -8.33
N LYS A 21 24.62 -2.12 -9.62
CA LYS A 21 23.51 -1.24 -10.05
C LYS A 21 22.13 -1.85 -9.79
N ASN A 22 21.98 -3.16 -9.89
CA ASN A 22 20.68 -3.82 -9.73
C ASN A 22 20.29 -4.07 -8.26
N LEU A 23 21.27 -4.22 -7.36
CA LEU A 23 21.00 -4.45 -5.94
C LEU A 23 20.52 -3.19 -5.21
N LYS A 24 21.16 -2.05 -5.47
CA LYS A 24 20.97 -0.83 -4.66
C LYS A 24 19.55 -0.26 -4.71
N THR A 25 18.91 -0.26 -5.88
CA THR A 25 17.54 0.25 -6.03
C THR A 25 16.52 -0.71 -5.43
N ARG A 26 16.75 -2.02 -5.57
CA ARG A 26 15.85 -3.07 -5.10
C ARG A 26 15.82 -3.16 -3.55
N GLU A 27 16.93 -2.89 -2.88
CA GLU A 27 17.00 -2.89 -1.42
C GLU A 27 16.22 -1.74 -0.79
N LYS A 28 16.30 -0.54 -1.37
CA LYS A 28 15.62 0.64 -0.84
C LYS A 28 14.10 0.47 -0.85
N ASP A 29 13.55 -0.03 -1.96
CA ASP A 29 12.11 -0.26 -2.09
C ASP A 29 11.65 -1.37 -1.15
N LYS A 30 12.43 -2.46 -1.02
CA LYS A 30 12.12 -3.55 -0.08
C LYS A 30 12.09 -3.06 1.37
N TYR A 31 13.02 -2.19 1.74
CA TYR A 31 13.12 -1.63 3.09
C TYR A 31 11.92 -0.77 3.46
N ILE A 32 11.44 0.08 2.54
CA ILE A 32 10.26 0.93 2.79
C ILE A 32 9.02 0.08 3.08
N LEU A 33 8.80 -0.97 2.30
CA LEU A 33 7.64 -1.85 2.46
C LEU A 33 7.67 -2.63 3.77
N SER A 34 8.86 -3.08 4.20
CA SER A 34 9.00 -3.73 5.51
C SER A 34 8.76 -2.77 6.66
N VAL A 35 9.31 -1.55 6.56
CA VAL A 35 9.09 -0.50 7.58
C VAL A 35 7.61 -0.14 7.68
N MET A 36 6.90 0.03 6.56
CA MET A 36 5.45 0.29 6.56
C MET A 36 4.67 -0.83 7.26
N GLY A 37 4.94 -2.09 6.91
CA GLY A 37 4.25 -3.23 7.50
C GLY A 37 4.56 -3.39 8.99
N GLU A 38 5.81 -3.31 9.39
CA GLU A 38 6.22 -3.40 10.80
C GLU A 38 5.66 -2.24 11.63
N THR A 39 5.58 -1.03 11.06
CA THR A 39 5.00 0.14 11.73
C THR A 39 3.53 -0.10 12.05
N ILE A 40 2.73 -0.58 11.10
CA ILE A 40 1.31 -0.85 11.37
C ILE A 40 1.12 -2.09 12.26
N ALA A 41 2.02 -3.07 12.23
CA ALA A 41 2.00 -4.18 13.17
C ALA A 41 2.19 -3.72 14.62
N GLN A 42 3.04 -2.70 14.84
CA GLN A 42 3.32 -2.15 16.16
C GLN A 42 2.20 -1.24 16.69
N ILE A 43 1.54 -0.50 15.80
CA ILE A 43 0.49 0.46 16.16
C ILE A 43 -0.88 -0.22 16.25
N SER A 44 -1.12 -1.27 15.45
CA SER A 44 -2.41 -1.96 15.44
C SER A 44 -2.59 -2.79 16.71
N ASN A 45 -3.72 -2.56 17.39
CA ASN A 45 -4.17 -3.40 18.50
C ASN A 45 -4.95 -4.64 18.02
N LYS A 46 -5.14 -4.80 16.72
CA LYS A 46 -5.91 -5.87 16.08
C LYS A 46 -4.99 -6.69 15.16
N GLN A 47 -5.12 -8.01 15.26
CA GLN A 47 -4.50 -8.96 14.34
C GLN A 47 -5.57 -9.95 13.85
N PRO A 48 -5.54 -10.37 12.57
CA PRO A 48 -4.62 -9.91 11.53
C PRO A 48 -4.93 -8.47 11.09
N VAL A 49 -3.90 -7.75 10.65
CA VAL A 49 -3.99 -6.43 10.07
C VAL A 49 -4.50 -6.55 8.62
N ILE A 50 -5.63 -5.90 8.32
CA ILE A 50 -6.24 -5.91 6.99
C ILE A 50 -5.94 -4.57 6.29
N ILE A 51 -5.36 -4.66 5.08
CA ILE A 51 -4.99 -3.51 4.25
C ILE A 51 -5.77 -3.59 2.94
N ALA A 52 -6.44 -2.50 2.57
CA ALA A 52 -7.09 -2.33 1.28
C ALA A 52 -6.19 -1.51 0.34
N SER A 53 -6.21 -1.82 -0.96
CA SER A 53 -5.61 -1.02 -2.02
C SER A 53 -6.59 -0.97 -3.20
N LEU A 54 -6.60 0.11 -3.98
CA LEU A 54 -7.59 0.29 -5.04
C LEU A 54 -7.67 -0.89 -6.04
N ARG A 55 -6.51 -1.44 -6.41
CA ARG A 55 -6.35 -2.61 -7.27
C ARG A 55 -5.42 -3.61 -6.60
N GLN A 56 -5.26 -4.78 -7.23
CA GLN A 56 -4.21 -5.73 -6.87
C GLN A 56 -2.83 -5.07 -6.98
N SER A 57 -2.17 -4.90 -5.83
CA SER A 57 -0.90 -4.22 -5.72
C SER A 57 0.15 -5.12 -5.06
N PRO A 58 1.25 -5.41 -5.76
CA PRO A 58 2.37 -6.15 -5.17
C PRO A 58 3.02 -5.43 -3.98
N ASN A 59 2.83 -4.12 -3.84
CA ASN A 59 3.28 -3.35 -2.69
C ASN A 59 2.37 -3.61 -1.49
N CYS A 60 1.06 -3.58 -1.70
CA CYS A 60 0.06 -3.92 -0.67
C CYS A 60 0.30 -5.33 -0.12
N ASP A 61 0.49 -6.33 -1.00
CA ASP A 61 0.74 -7.72 -0.59
C ASP A 61 1.98 -7.86 0.31
N LYS A 62 3.06 -7.16 -0.02
CA LYS A 62 4.30 -7.17 0.78
C LYS A 62 4.11 -6.47 2.12
N ILE A 63 3.43 -5.32 2.14
CA ILE A 63 3.15 -4.60 3.39
C ILE A 63 2.27 -5.47 4.29
N ALA A 64 1.22 -6.09 3.76
CA ALA A 64 0.35 -7.01 4.49
C ALA A 64 1.12 -8.22 5.04
N PHE A 65 2.05 -8.77 4.26
CA PHE A 65 2.95 -9.82 4.72
C PHE A 65 3.81 -9.38 5.91
N TYR A 66 4.46 -8.21 5.82
CA TYR A 66 5.29 -7.71 6.92
C TYR A 66 4.46 -7.32 8.15
N ALA A 67 3.26 -6.78 7.95
CA ALA A 67 2.34 -6.41 9.03
C ALA A 67 1.86 -7.61 9.85
N ASN A 68 1.77 -8.79 9.23
CA ASN A 68 1.26 -9.99 9.84
C ASN A 68 2.32 -11.08 10.05
N ARG A 69 3.61 -10.72 9.96
CA ARG A 69 4.72 -11.67 10.01
C ARG A 69 4.77 -12.55 11.26
N TYR A 70 4.31 -12.02 12.38
CA TYR A 70 4.32 -12.69 13.69
C TYR A 70 2.93 -13.19 14.10
N TYR A 71 1.93 -13.07 13.23
CA TYR A 71 0.61 -13.61 13.49
C TYR A 71 0.63 -15.12 13.28
N GLU A 72 0.17 -15.90 14.27
CA GLU A 72 0.24 -17.36 14.24
C GLU A 72 -0.72 -18.01 13.23
N GLY A 73 -1.78 -17.29 12.82
CA GLY A 73 -2.63 -17.72 11.71
C GLY A 73 -1.99 -17.41 10.36
N ALA A 74 -2.32 -18.16 9.31
CA ALA A 74 -1.92 -17.79 7.95
C ALA A 74 -2.84 -16.66 7.46
N PRO A 75 -2.42 -15.38 7.48
CA PRO A 75 -3.19 -14.33 6.85
C PRO A 75 -2.93 -14.52 5.36
N CYS A 76 -3.80 -15.28 4.71
CA CYS A 76 -3.70 -15.47 3.27
C CYS A 76 -3.80 -14.06 2.65
N PRO A 77 -2.82 -13.62 1.84
CA PRO A 77 -2.95 -12.38 1.09
C PRO A 77 -3.98 -12.63 -0.02
N LEU A 78 -5.25 -12.73 0.34
CA LEU A 78 -6.31 -12.98 -0.60
C LEU A 78 -7.66 -12.59 0.02
N GLN A 79 -8.08 -11.36 -0.26
CA GLN A 79 -9.31 -11.14 -1.02
C GLN A 79 -9.04 -9.99 -1.99
N LEU A 80 -9.00 -10.32 -3.29
CA LEU A 80 -9.01 -9.36 -4.38
C LEU A 80 -10.37 -8.66 -4.37
N SER A 81 -10.54 -7.64 -3.54
CA SER A 81 -11.58 -6.65 -3.78
C SER A 81 -11.01 -5.68 -4.80
N ASP A 82 -11.30 -5.92 -6.08
CA ASP A 82 -11.09 -4.90 -7.10
C ASP A 82 -12.09 -3.77 -6.82
N PHE A 83 -11.62 -2.76 -6.07
CA PHE A 83 -12.44 -1.59 -5.72
C PHE A 83 -12.68 -0.69 -6.94
N VAL A 84 -12.07 -0.97 -8.10
CA VAL A 84 -12.19 -0.15 -9.31
C VAL A 84 -13.64 -0.06 -9.78
N THR A 85 -14.30 -1.20 -9.96
CA THR A 85 -15.67 -1.23 -10.49
C THR A 85 -16.69 -0.58 -9.54
N PRO A 86 -16.72 -0.88 -8.23
CA PRO A 86 -17.70 -0.27 -7.33
C PRO A 86 -17.40 1.20 -6.98
N CYS A 87 -16.13 1.63 -6.96
CA CYS A 87 -15.73 2.94 -6.43
C CYS A 87 -15.54 4.04 -7.48
N ALA A 88 -15.81 3.73 -8.76
CA ALA A 88 -15.55 4.63 -9.88
C ALA A 88 -16.06 6.06 -9.64
N ASN A 89 -15.11 6.98 -9.57
CA ASN A 89 -15.30 8.42 -9.40
C ASN A 89 -16.21 8.83 -8.21
N ASN A 90 -16.26 8.03 -7.13
CA ASN A 90 -17.06 8.35 -5.95
C ASN A 90 -16.35 7.99 -4.64
N TYR A 91 -15.91 9.03 -3.92
CA TYR A 91 -15.26 8.90 -2.61
C TYR A 91 -16.11 8.15 -1.58
N SER A 92 -17.39 8.48 -1.47
CA SER A 92 -18.29 7.85 -0.48
C SER A 92 -18.45 6.35 -0.73
N LYS A 93 -18.46 5.92 -2.01
CA LYS A 93 -18.46 4.49 -2.36
C LYS A 93 -17.14 3.82 -1.97
N LEU A 94 -16.00 4.47 -2.24
CA LEU A 94 -14.70 3.95 -1.79
C LEU A 94 -14.67 3.74 -0.27
N VAL A 95 -15.10 4.74 0.51
CA VAL A 95 -15.16 4.65 1.97
C VAL A 95 -16.08 3.51 2.41
N HIS A 96 -17.25 3.37 1.76
CA HIS A 96 -18.20 2.30 2.04
C HIS A 96 -17.62 0.92 1.74
N GLU A 97 -16.92 0.75 0.64
CA GLU A 97 -16.29 -0.52 0.28
C GLU A 97 -15.12 -0.87 1.20
N ILE A 98 -14.28 0.11 1.60
CA ILE A 98 -13.21 -0.10 2.59
C ILE A 98 -13.80 -0.53 3.93
N HIS A 99 -14.91 0.10 4.35
CA HIS A 99 -15.64 -0.27 5.55
C HIS A 99 -16.21 -1.71 5.45
N ASN A 100 -16.88 -2.04 4.35
CA ASN A 100 -17.46 -3.37 4.13
C ASN A 100 -16.40 -4.47 4.06
N TYR A 101 -15.23 -4.14 3.50
CA TYR A 101 -14.07 -5.01 3.48
C TYR A 101 -13.40 -5.16 4.86
N ASN A 102 -13.83 -4.38 5.86
CA ASN A 102 -13.29 -4.36 7.23
C ASN A 102 -11.78 -4.09 7.24
N ALA A 103 -11.31 -3.24 6.32
CA ALA A 103 -9.92 -2.83 6.26
C ALA A 103 -9.59 -1.83 7.38
N ASP A 104 -8.50 -2.10 8.09
CA ASP A 104 -7.96 -1.22 9.11
C ASP A 104 -7.09 -0.11 8.49
N TYR A 105 -6.50 -0.41 7.32
CA TYR A 105 -5.62 0.49 6.60
C TYR A 105 -5.94 0.53 5.11
N PHE A 106 -5.64 1.66 4.48
CA PHE A 106 -5.76 1.86 3.04
C PHE A 106 -4.42 2.31 2.45
N LEU A 107 -3.92 1.60 1.45
CA LEU A 107 -2.75 1.95 0.68
C LEU A 107 -3.17 2.71 -0.58
N TRP A 108 -2.75 3.97 -0.64
CA TRP A 108 -2.87 4.80 -1.84
C TRP A 108 -1.57 4.79 -2.63
N GLU A 109 -1.69 4.59 -3.94
CA GLU A 109 -0.58 4.48 -4.88
C GLU A 109 -0.88 5.35 -6.09
N ASP A 110 0.01 6.30 -6.36
CA ASP A 110 -0.15 7.30 -7.42
C ASP A 110 -0.38 6.64 -8.79
N HIS A 111 0.44 5.65 -9.15
CA HIS A 111 0.35 4.98 -10.46
C HIS A 111 -0.92 4.15 -10.67
N TYR A 112 -1.58 3.69 -9.59
CA TYR A 112 -2.82 2.92 -9.71
C TYR A 112 -4.08 3.78 -9.63
N TRP A 113 -3.95 5.07 -9.31
CA TRP A 113 -5.08 5.99 -9.24
C TRP A 113 -5.47 6.49 -10.64
N PRO A 114 -6.73 6.33 -11.08
CA PRO A 114 -7.15 6.84 -12.39
C PRO A 114 -7.19 8.37 -12.42
N ASP A 115 -6.68 8.97 -13.50
CA ASP A 115 -6.64 10.43 -13.69
C ASP A 115 -8.04 11.07 -13.79
N ASP A 116 -9.04 10.30 -14.24
CA ASP A 116 -10.44 10.73 -14.39
C ASP A 116 -11.27 10.57 -13.11
N TRP A 117 -10.67 10.06 -12.05
CA TRP A 117 -11.31 9.91 -10.76
C TRP A 117 -11.10 11.14 -9.87
N PHE A 118 -11.90 11.21 -8.82
CA PHE A 118 -11.69 12.18 -7.76
C PHE A 118 -10.24 12.09 -7.21
N ASP A 119 -9.67 13.24 -6.92
CA ASP A 119 -8.36 13.31 -6.29
C ASP A 119 -8.47 12.94 -4.80
N PHE A 120 -8.07 11.72 -4.46
CA PHE A 120 -8.11 11.23 -3.08
C PHE A 120 -7.29 12.12 -2.14
N ASN A 121 -6.14 12.63 -2.57
CA ASN A 121 -5.26 13.40 -1.70
C ASN A 121 -5.81 14.78 -1.35
N SER A 122 -6.65 15.37 -2.21
CA SER A 122 -7.35 16.63 -1.90
C SER A 122 -8.72 16.41 -1.25
N GLN A 123 -9.36 15.26 -1.43
CA GLN A 123 -10.73 15.02 -1.00
C GLN A 123 -10.88 14.11 0.22
N TYR A 124 -9.83 13.38 0.63
CA TYR A 124 -9.93 12.52 1.82
C TYR A 124 -10.28 13.36 3.05
N ARG A 125 -11.18 12.82 3.86
CA ARG A 125 -11.59 13.47 5.09
C ARG A 125 -10.72 12.97 6.23
N LYS A 126 -10.12 13.91 6.97
CA LYS A 126 -9.23 13.62 8.11
C LYS A 126 -9.91 12.89 9.26
N ASN A 127 -11.24 12.90 9.31
CA ASN A 127 -12.05 12.16 10.28
C ASN A 127 -12.38 10.73 9.80
N GLU A 128 -12.00 10.35 8.58
CA GLU A 128 -12.20 9.01 8.01
C GLU A 128 -10.86 8.32 7.72
N PHE A 129 -9.82 9.09 7.36
CA PHE A 129 -8.46 8.59 7.14
C PHE A 129 -7.39 9.44 7.84
N LEU A 130 -6.47 8.76 8.50
CA LEU A 130 -5.27 9.36 9.10
C LEU A 130 -4.02 8.90 8.34
N PRO A 131 -3.24 9.79 7.70
CA PRO A 131 -2.00 9.39 7.04
C PRO A 131 -0.96 8.96 8.09
N ILE A 132 -0.45 7.73 7.96
CA ILE A 132 0.55 7.15 8.86
C ILE A 132 1.96 7.31 8.27
N MET A 133 2.11 7.02 6.98
CA MET A 133 3.41 7.03 6.32
C MET A 133 3.28 7.43 4.85
N ARG A 134 4.25 8.20 4.36
CA ARG A 134 4.39 8.56 2.95
C ARG A 134 5.80 8.23 2.48
N SER A 135 5.93 7.63 1.31
CA SER A 135 7.21 7.35 0.69
C SER A 135 7.17 7.63 -0.81
N LYS A 136 8.29 8.12 -1.36
CA LYS A 136 8.49 8.28 -2.80
C LYS A 136 9.32 7.12 -3.33
N GLN A 137 8.74 6.31 -4.20
CA GLN A 137 9.39 5.21 -4.90
C GLN A 137 9.90 5.71 -6.26
N ASN A 138 11.19 5.50 -6.55
CA ASN A 138 11.83 5.85 -7.83
C ASN A 138 11.63 7.30 -8.34
N GLY A 139 11.31 8.24 -7.44
CA GLY A 139 11.18 9.67 -7.72
C GLY A 139 9.85 10.12 -8.35
N LYS A 140 9.03 9.19 -8.85
CA LYS A 140 7.73 9.49 -9.49
C LYS A 140 6.55 8.87 -8.76
N ASP A 141 6.69 7.64 -8.26
CA ASP A 141 5.57 6.93 -7.65
C ASP A 141 5.51 7.26 -6.16
N THR A 142 4.32 7.55 -5.65
CA THR A 142 4.12 7.92 -4.25
C THR A 142 3.21 6.91 -3.58
N LEU A 143 3.72 6.32 -2.52
CA LEU A 143 3.02 5.39 -1.64
C LEU A 143 2.57 6.17 -0.39
N VAL A 144 1.28 6.13 -0.07
CA VAL A 144 0.76 6.69 1.18
C VAL A 144 -0.10 5.65 1.88
N LEU A 145 0.26 5.35 3.13
CA LEU A 145 -0.48 4.45 3.99
C LEU A 145 -1.37 5.27 4.91
N TYR A 146 -2.67 5.02 4.84
CA TYR A 146 -3.69 5.64 5.67
C TYR A 146 -4.26 4.62 6.66
N GLN A 147 -4.47 5.04 7.90
CA GLN A 147 -5.32 4.31 8.85
C GLN A 147 -6.77 4.72 8.60
N TYR A 148 -7.65 3.73 8.48
CA TYR A 148 -9.08 3.95 8.43
C TYR A 148 -9.63 4.09 9.85
N ILE A 149 -10.28 5.22 10.14
CA ILE A 149 -10.80 5.53 11.49
C ILE A 149 -12.34 5.53 11.55
N GLY A 150 -13.01 5.18 10.45
CA GLY A 150 -14.46 5.07 10.37
C GLY A 150 -15.18 6.39 10.10
N GLN A 151 -16.46 6.33 9.74
CA GLN A 151 -17.28 7.53 9.66
C GLN A 151 -17.67 8.01 11.06
N SER A 152 -17.33 9.25 11.40
CA SER A 152 -17.97 9.94 12.52
C SER A 152 -19.48 9.98 12.28
N LYS A 153 -20.27 9.58 13.28
CA LYS A 153 -21.76 9.52 13.32
C LYS A 153 -22.47 10.88 13.10
N THR A 154 -21.99 11.76 12.24
CA THR A 154 -22.50 13.14 12.12
C THR A 154 -23.53 13.32 11.00
N SER A 155 -24.05 12.24 10.42
CA SER A 155 -25.05 12.31 9.33
C SER A 155 -26.40 11.67 9.65
N GLU A 156 -26.59 11.01 10.80
CA GLU A 156 -27.90 10.44 11.19
C GLU A 156 -28.79 11.38 12.02
N MET A 157 -28.33 12.58 12.40
CA MET A 157 -29.12 13.53 13.20
C MET A 157 -29.80 14.67 12.43
N ASN A 158 -30.04 14.55 11.12
CA ASN A 158 -30.86 15.53 10.37
C ASN A 158 -32.11 14.93 9.69
N GLY A 159 -32.46 13.67 10.00
CA GLY A 159 -33.61 12.98 9.39
C GLY A 159 -34.87 12.85 10.25
N SER A 160 -34.90 13.35 11.49
CA SER A 160 -36.04 13.14 12.41
C SER A 160 -36.60 14.44 13.00
N ARG A 161 -36.94 15.38 12.11
CA ARG A 161 -37.90 16.45 12.42
C ARG A 161 -38.77 16.69 11.21
N TYR A 162 -39.72 15.81 10.95
CA TYR A 162 -41.02 16.09 10.31
C TYR A 162 -41.85 14.80 10.39
N GLN A 163 -42.41 14.53 11.58
CA GLN A 163 -43.67 13.84 11.75
C GLN A 163 -44.48 14.59 12.80
#